data_AF-A0A2U8VQB0-F1
#
_entry.id   AF-A0A2U8VQB0-F1
#
_cell.length_a   1.000
_cell.length_b   1.000
_cell.length_c   1.000
_cell.angle_alpha   90.00
_cell.angle_beta   90.00
_cell.angle_gamma   90.00
#
_symmetry.space_group_name_H-M   'P 1'
#
loop_
_entity.id
_entity.type
_entity.pdbx_description
1 polymer ?
#
loop_
_entity_poly.entity_id
_entity_poly.type
_entity_poly.pdbx_seq_one_letter_code
_entity_poly.pdbx_strand_id
1 'polypeptide(L)'
;MGFLTILPALLSTVGPILQRIIPDEGQRAQVQAELQRAALDQQSDLNRAMAEVMKADAASESPWARNARPATVFWALAMITWVGVISPMLGLQAEVVAALKGVPAELWSLLSVGIGAYMLARSVDKFIDTKK
;
A
#
# COMPACT_ATOMS: atom_id res chain seq x y z
N MET A 1 -1.46 1.71 6.73
CA MET A 1 -0.07 2.03 7.11
C MET A 1 0.59 2.74 5.93
N GLY A 2 0.12 3.97 5.67
CA GLY A 2 0.35 4.67 4.41
C GLY A 2 1.59 5.57 4.42
N PHE A 3 1.89 6.14 3.25
CA PHE A 3 3.01 7.04 2.92
C PHE A 3 3.35 8.10 3.99
N LEU A 4 2.37 8.50 4.81
CA LEU A 4 2.51 9.39 5.96
C LEU A 4 3.46 8.89 7.06
N THR A 5 3.73 7.58 7.19
CA THR A 5 4.74 7.06 8.14
C THR A 5 6.15 7.06 7.53
N ILE A 6 6.26 7.08 6.21
CA ILE A 6 7.54 7.18 5.51
C ILE A 6 7.99 8.63 5.42
N LEU A 7 7.07 9.59 5.39
CA LEU A 7 7.40 11.02 5.39
C LEU A 7 8.25 11.46 6.59
N PRO A 8 7.94 11.13 7.87
CA PRO A 8 8.82 11.42 8.99
C PRO A 8 10.15 10.64 8.95
N ALA A 9 10.17 9.43 8.38
CA ALA A 9 11.40 8.65 8.20
C ALA A 9 12.31 9.21 7.08
N LEU A 10 11.71 9.73 6.01
CA LEU A 10 12.40 10.45 4.94
C LEU A 10 12.85 11.83 5.45
N LEU A 11 12.02 12.54 6.20
CA LEU A 11 12.38 13.81 6.83
C LEU A 11 13.46 13.66 7.91
N SER A 12 13.53 12.55 8.65
CA SER A 12 14.61 12.30 9.59
C SER A 12 15.93 11.92 8.90
N THR A 13 15.87 11.34 7.70
CA THR A 13 17.05 11.01 6.89
C THR A 13 17.54 12.20 6.06
N VAL A 14 16.63 13.04 5.57
CA VAL A 14 16.91 14.24 4.76
C VAL A 14 17.12 15.48 5.63
N GLY A 15 16.56 15.52 6.84
CA GLY A 15 16.72 16.60 7.82
C GLY A 15 18.18 16.98 8.13
N PRO A 16 19.09 16.02 8.36
CA PRO A 16 20.52 16.30 8.54
C PRO A 16 21.20 16.88 7.29
N ILE A 17 20.71 16.53 6.10
CA ILE A 17 21.20 17.05 4.80
C ILE A 17 20.70 18.47 4.58
N LEU A 18 19.43 18.75 4.90
CA LEU A 18 18.84 20.08 4.86
C LEU A 18 19.49 21.03 5.89
N GLN A 19 19.85 20.53 7.08
CA GLN A 19 20.59 21.29 8.09
C GLN A 19 21.99 21.72 7.61
N ARG A 20 22.63 20.95 6.73
CA ARG A 20 23.93 21.30 6.14
C ARG A 20 23.84 22.29 4.98
N ILE A 21 22.71 22.33 4.27
CA ILE A 21 22.53 23.17 3.08
C ILE A 21 21.83 24.50 3.41
N ILE A 22 20.97 24.54 4.44
CA ILE A 22 20.18 25.73 4.82
C ILE A 22 20.34 26.03 6.32
N PRO A 23 21.29 26.89 6.72
CA PRO A 23 21.51 27.26 8.12
C PRO A 23 20.41 28.14 8.73
N ASP A 24 19.52 28.76 7.93
CA ASP A 24 18.54 29.76 8.38
C ASP A 24 17.17 29.13 8.76
N GLU A 25 16.73 29.28 10.02
CA GLU A 25 15.54 28.61 10.56
C GLU A 25 14.23 29.01 9.86
N GLY A 26 14.14 30.26 9.38
CA GLY A 26 12.98 30.77 8.64
C GLY A 26 12.84 30.13 7.25
N GLN A 27 13.96 29.88 6.57
CA GLN A 27 13.99 29.22 5.26
C GLN A 27 13.69 27.71 5.40
N ARG A 28 14.11 27.08 6.51
CA ARG A 28 13.74 25.68 6.81
C ARG A 28 12.23 25.51 7.01
N ALA A 29 11.57 26.44 7.69
CA ALA A 29 10.11 26.40 7.87
C ALA A 29 9.38 26.56 6.53
N GLN A 30 9.87 27.42 5.64
CA GLN A 30 9.31 27.59 4.29
C GLN A 30 9.51 26.35 3.42
N VAL A 31 10.73 25.77 3.40
CA VAL A 31 11.02 24.54 2.66
C VAL A 31 10.23 23.35 3.20
N GLN A 32 10.05 23.24 4.52
CA GLN A 32 9.19 22.22 5.11
C GLN A 32 7.72 22.41 4.74
N ALA A 33 7.22 23.65 4.74
CA ALA A 33 5.86 23.96 4.31
C ALA A 33 5.65 23.67 2.83
N GLU A 34 6.64 23.97 1.98
CA GLU A 34 6.62 23.67 0.55
C GLU A 34 6.69 22.16 0.29
N LEU A 35 7.52 21.41 1.01
CA LEU A 35 7.55 19.95 0.95
C LEU A 35 6.23 19.32 1.42
N GLN A 36 5.62 19.85 2.48
CA GLN A 36 4.31 19.39 2.94
C GLN A 36 3.23 19.68 1.90
N ARG A 37 3.23 20.87 1.29
CA ARG A 37 2.31 21.22 0.20
C ARG A 37 2.51 20.30 -1.00
N ALA A 38 3.74 20.11 -1.46
CA ALA A 38 4.06 19.20 -2.56
C ALA A 38 3.64 17.75 -2.26
N ALA A 39 3.83 17.28 -1.02
CA ALA A 39 3.39 15.95 -0.61
C ALA A 39 1.85 15.82 -0.58
N LEU A 40 1.14 16.86 -0.15
CA LEU A 40 -0.32 16.91 -0.15
C LEU A 40 -0.88 16.95 -1.58
N ASP A 41 -0.27 17.74 -2.46
CA ASP A 41 -0.66 17.83 -3.87
C ASP A 41 -0.45 16.49 -4.56
N GLN A 42 0.72 15.86 -4.38
CA GLN A 42 1.00 14.53 -4.91
C GLN A 42 0.02 13.47 -4.37
N GLN A 43 -0.33 13.52 -3.08
CA GLN A 43 -1.35 12.64 -2.52
C GLN A 43 -2.73 12.88 -3.14
N SER A 44 -3.07 14.14 -3.42
CA SER A 44 -4.34 14.49 -4.06
C SER A 44 -4.42 13.93 -5.49
N ASP A 45 -3.32 14.00 -6.24
CA ASP A 45 -3.23 13.44 -7.59
C ASP A 45 -3.29 11.92 -7.58
N LEU A 46 -2.61 11.26 -6.63
CA LEU A 46 -2.73 9.82 -6.42
C LEU A 46 -4.18 9.42 -6.10
N ASN A 47 -4.85 10.18 -5.23
CA ASN A 47 -6.25 9.93 -4.90
C ASN A 47 -7.18 10.10 -6.09
N ARG A 48 -6.95 11.12 -6.94
CA ARG A 48 -7.70 11.33 -8.18
C ARG A 48 -7.48 10.20 -9.17
N ALA A 49 -6.24 9.80 -9.41
CA ALA A 49 -5.91 8.68 -10.30
C ALA A 49 -6.56 7.37 -9.81
N MET A 50 -6.53 7.10 -8.50
CA MET A 50 -7.24 5.95 -7.93
C MET A 50 -8.75 6.04 -8.14
N ALA A 51 -9.34 7.21 -7.94
CA ALA A 51 -10.77 7.42 -8.14
C ALA A 51 -11.19 7.24 -9.62
N GLU A 52 -10.35 7.66 -10.56
CA GLU A 52 -10.58 7.47 -12.00
C GLU A 52 -10.55 5.98 -12.38
N VAL A 53 -9.55 5.23 -11.91
CA VAL A 53 -9.49 3.79 -12.14
C VAL A 53 -10.69 3.09 -11.49
N MET A 54 -11.12 3.51 -10.29
CA MET A 54 -12.34 2.97 -9.67
C MET A 54 -13.60 3.27 -10.47
N LYS A 55 -13.73 4.48 -11.02
CA LYS A 55 -14.85 4.83 -11.90
C LYS A 55 -14.82 4.01 -13.20
N ALA A 56 -13.64 3.83 -13.80
CA ALA A 56 -13.47 3.01 -15.00
C ALA A 56 -13.83 1.54 -14.75
N ASP A 57 -13.39 0.97 -13.62
CA ASP A 57 -13.73 -0.40 -13.25
C ASP A 57 -15.22 -0.56 -12.91
N ALA A 58 -15.83 0.44 -12.28
CA ALA A 58 -17.26 0.46 -12.00
C ALA A 58 -18.12 0.56 -13.26
N ALA A 59 -17.63 1.30 -14.27
CA ALA A 59 -18.27 1.45 -15.58
C ALA A 59 -18.03 0.26 -16.53
N SER A 60 -17.15 -0.67 -16.18
CA SER A 60 -16.88 -1.86 -16.99
C SER A 60 -18.12 -2.75 -17.10
N GLU A 61 -18.43 -3.20 -18.32
CA GLU A 61 -19.54 -4.12 -18.59
C GLU A 61 -19.30 -5.53 -18.02
N SER A 62 -18.04 -5.88 -17.72
CA SER A 62 -17.67 -7.17 -17.14
C SER A 62 -18.00 -7.20 -15.63
N PRO A 63 -18.89 -8.11 -15.18
CA PRO A 63 -19.22 -8.24 -13.75
C PRO A 63 -18.01 -8.62 -12.89
N TRP A 64 -17.02 -9.32 -13.48
CA TRP A 64 -15.79 -9.72 -12.81
C TRP A 64 -14.85 -8.54 -12.56
N ALA A 65 -14.65 -7.68 -13.55
CA ALA A 65 -13.79 -6.50 -13.41
C ALA A 65 -14.37 -5.52 -12.37
N ARG A 66 -15.68 -5.30 -12.42
CA ARG A 66 -16.40 -4.42 -11.48
C ARG A 66 -16.30 -4.89 -10.03
N ASN A 67 -16.42 -6.20 -9.82
CA ASN A 67 -16.51 -6.76 -8.47
C ASN A 67 -15.16 -7.26 -7.92
N ALA A 68 -14.07 -7.26 -8.70
CA ALA A 68 -12.78 -7.78 -8.27
C ALA A 68 -12.27 -7.14 -6.96
N ARG A 69 -12.38 -5.81 -6.83
CA ARG A 69 -11.96 -5.08 -5.62
C ARG A 69 -12.82 -5.44 -4.40
N PRO A 70 -14.15 -5.28 -4.42
CA PRO A 70 -15.00 -5.73 -3.32
C PRO A 70 -14.80 -7.21 -2.99
N ALA A 71 -14.70 -8.09 -4.00
CA ALA A 71 -14.54 -9.53 -3.80
C ALA A 71 -13.24 -9.86 -3.05
N THR A 72 -12.14 -9.18 -3.38
CA THR A 72 -10.85 -9.35 -2.67
C THR A 72 -10.99 -8.96 -1.19
N VAL A 73 -11.68 -7.86 -0.90
CA VAL A 73 -11.92 -7.39 0.48
C VAL A 73 -12.83 -8.37 1.22
N PHE A 74 -13.93 -8.82 0.61
CA PHE A 74 -14.82 -9.80 1.22
C PHE A 74 -14.13 -11.12 1.49
N TRP A 75 -13.27 -11.59 0.58
CA TRP A 75 -12.49 -12.80 0.78
C TRP A 75 -11.51 -12.66 1.96
N ALA A 76 -10.79 -11.54 2.04
CA ALA A 76 -9.88 -11.27 3.15
C ALA A 76 -10.62 -11.19 4.49
N LEU A 77 -11.76 -10.49 4.54
CA LEU A 77 -12.60 -10.42 5.74
C LEU A 77 -13.15 -11.80 6.12
N ALA A 78 -13.63 -12.59 5.14
CA ALA A 78 -14.12 -13.94 5.38
C ALA A 78 -13.02 -14.84 5.98
N MET A 79 -11.79 -14.78 5.46
CA MET A 79 -10.64 -15.50 6.00
C MET A 79 -10.34 -15.10 7.45
N ILE A 80 -10.35 -13.80 7.75
CA ILE A 80 -10.13 -13.28 9.11
C ILE A 80 -11.26 -13.73 10.04
N THR A 81 -12.52 -13.65 9.61
CA THR A 81 -13.68 -14.12 10.39
C THR A 81 -13.62 -15.62 10.62
N TRP A 82 -13.21 -16.41 9.64
CA TRP A 82 -13.06 -17.86 9.76
C TRP A 82 -12.02 -18.23 10.82
N VAL A 83 -10.82 -17.66 10.73
CA VAL A 83 -9.72 -17.96 11.65
C VAL A 83 -9.94 -17.34 13.02
N GLY A 84 -10.41 -16.10 13.08
CA GLY A 84 -10.47 -15.29 14.30
C GLY A 84 -11.75 -15.42 15.12
N VAL A 85 -12.88 -15.80 14.51
CA VAL A 85 -14.18 -15.84 15.20
C VAL A 85 -14.83 -17.22 15.11
N ILE A 86 -14.92 -17.80 13.91
CA ILE A 86 -15.62 -19.08 13.71
C ILE A 86 -14.81 -20.25 14.27
N SER A 87 -13.52 -20.35 13.95
CA SER A 87 -12.68 -21.47 14.42
C SER A 87 -12.54 -21.55 15.94
N PRO A 88 -12.39 -20.43 16.70
CA PRO A 88 -12.39 -20.48 18.16
C PRO A 88 -13.75 -20.86 18.74
N MET A 89 -14.85 -20.37 18.17
CA MET A 89 -16.20 -20.72 18.61
C MET A 89 -16.50 -22.21 18.45
N LEU A 90 -15.93 -22.86 17.44
CA LEU A 90 -16.07 -24.30 17.17
C LEU A 90 -15.00 -25.15 17.86
N GLY A 91 -14.06 -24.56 18.59
CA GLY A 91 -12.93 -25.29 19.21
C GLY A 91 -11.86 -25.78 18.22
N LEU A 92 -11.95 -25.40 16.94
CA LEU A 92 -11.06 -25.86 15.86
C LEU A 92 -9.83 -24.96 15.64
N GLN A 93 -9.63 -23.94 16.50
CA GLN A 93 -8.58 -22.95 16.31
C GLN A 93 -7.18 -23.57 16.22
N ALA A 94 -6.89 -24.58 17.03
CA ALA A 94 -5.58 -25.26 17.01
C ALA A 94 -5.33 -25.98 15.68
N GLU A 95 -6.34 -26.67 15.15
CA GLU A 95 -6.27 -27.39 13.87
C GLU A 95 -6.15 -26.44 12.69
N VAL A 96 -6.93 -25.35 12.69
CA VAL A 96 -6.87 -24.33 11.64
C VAL A 96 -5.49 -23.67 11.62
N VAL A 97 -4.95 -23.29 12.78
CA VAL A 97 -3.59 -22.71 12.85
C VAL A 97 -2.53 -23.72 12.44
N ALA A 98 -2.67 -25.00 12.81
CA ALA A 98 -1.75 -26.05 12.39
C ALA A 98 -1.80 -26.27 10.87
N ALA A 99 -2.98 -26.27 10.26
CA ALA A 99 -3.15 -26.38 8.82
C ALA A 99 -2.50 -25.22 8.07
N LEU A 100 -2.64 -23.98 8.56
CA LEU A 100 -1.96 -22.81 7.99
C LEU A 100 -0.43 -22.91 8.09
N LYS A 101 0.09 -23.43 9.22
CA LYS A 101 1.54 -23.67 9.40
C LYS A 101 2.07 -24.83 8.56
N GLY A 102 1.21 -25.78 8.21
CA GLY A 102 1.54 -26.93 7.36
C GLY A 102 1.75 -26.56 5.88
N VAL A 103 1.39 -25.33 5.48
CA VAL A 103 1.66 -24.84 4.13
C VAL A 103 3.18 -24.64 3.95
N PRO A 104 3.82 -25.27 2.94
CA PRO A 104 5.25 -25.13 2.68
C PRO A 104 5.71 -23.67 2.61
N ALA A 105 6.85 -23.38 3.23
CA ALA A 105 7.43 -22.03 3.28
C ALA A 105 7.69 -21.47 1.87
N GLU A 106 8.04 -22.34 0.94
CA GLU A 106 8.32 -22.05 -0.46
C GLU A 106 7.11 -21.43 -1.17
N LEU A 107 5.89 -21.85 -0.83
CA LEU A 107 4.67 -21.26 -1.40
C LEU A 107 4.45 -19.83 -0.89
N TRP A 108 4.71 -19.58 0.39
CA TRP A 108 4.66 -18.23 0.96
C TRP A 108 5.72 -17.31 0.35
N SER A 109 6.93 -17.85 0.14
CA SER A 109 8.01 -17.12 -0.54
C SER A 109 7.66 -16.81 -1.99
N LEU A 110 7.12 -17.78 -2.74
CA LEU A 110 6.72 -17.57 -4.14
C LEU A 110 5.62 -16.51 -4.25
N LEU A 111 4.61 -16.55 -3.37
CA LEU A 111 3.57 -15.53 -3.31
C LEU A 111 4.15 -14.15 -3.02
N SER A 112 5.02 -14.04 -2.01
CA SER A 112 5.63 -12.77 -1.60
C SER A 112 6.54 -12.19 -2.68
N VAL A 113 7.34 -13.03 -3.33
CA VAL A 113 8.20 -12.64 -4.45
C VAL A 113 7.37 -12.26 -5.67
N GLY A 114 6.33 -13.02 -6.00
CA GLY A 114 5.45 -12.73 -7.14
C GLY A 114 4.72 -11.40 -6.99
N ILE A 115 4.07 -11.16 -5.85
CA ILE A 115 3.38 -9.89 -5.57
C ILE A 115 4.41 -8.75 -5.46
N GLY A 116 5.53 -8.99 -4.78
CA GLY A 116 6.62 -8.01 -4.64
C GLY A 116 7.21 -7.58 -5.98
N ALA A 117 7.52 -8.53 -6.85
CA ALA A 117 8.04 -8.28 -8.19
C ALA A 117 7.03 -7.52 -9.05
N TYR A 118 5.74 -7.87 -8.99
CA TYR A 118 4.69 -7.14 -9.71
C TYR A 118 4.57 -5.69 -9.24
N MET A 119 4.59 -5.45 -7.93
CA MET A 119 4.56 -4.09 -7.38
C MET A 119 5.79 -3.28 -7.81
N LEU A 120 6.98 -3.89 -7.79
CA LEU A 120 8.21 -3.23 -8.22
C LEU A 120 8.18 -2.90 -9.71
N ALA A 121 7.77 -3.83 -10.57
CA ALA A 121 7.62 -3.59 -12.00
C ALA A 121 6.64 -2.43 -12.28
N ARG A 122 5.47 -2.44 -11.63
CA ARG A 122 4.46 -1.37 -11.76
C ARG A 122 4.97 -0.01 -11.28
N SER A 123 5.79 0.01 -10.24
CA SER A 123 6.41 1.25 -9.74
C SER A 123 7.45 1.78 -10.73
N VAL A 124 8.30 0.92 -11.28
CA VAL A 124 9.30 1.28 -12.29
C VAL A 124 8.64 1.85 -13.55
N ASP A 125 7.58 1.23 -14.05
CA ASP A 125 6.82 1.73 -15.21
C ASP A 125 6.35 3.18 -15.01
N LYS A 126 5.81 3.50 -13.83
CA LYS A 126 5.35 4.86 -13.51
C LYS A 126 6.51 5.87 -13.49
N PHE A 127 7.68 5.49 -13.00
CA PHE A 127 8.86 6.37 -12.99
C PHE A 127 9.41 6.61 -14.39
N ILE A 128 9.37 5.60 -15.27
CA ILE A 128 9.81 5.73 -16.65
C ILE A 128 8.84 6.61 -17.46
N ASP A 129 7.53 6.44 -17.26
CA ASP A 129 6.50 7.21 -17.98
C ASP A 129 6.48 8.68 -17.56
N THR A 130 6.80 9.00 -16.29
CA THR A 130 6.91 10.38 -15.79
C THR A 130 8.11 11.15 -16.38
N LYS A 131 9.08 10.46 -17.01
CA LYS A 131 10.27 11.08 -17.60
C LYS A 131 10.17 11.32 -19.12
N LYS A 132 9.06 10.95 -19.77
CA LYS A 132 8.75 11.32 -21.15
C LYS A 132 7.86 12.55 -21.20
#